data_AF-A0A9X0D009-F1
#
_entry.id   AF-A0A9X0D009-F1
#
_cell.length_a   1.000
_cell.length_b   1.000
_cell.length_c   1.000
_cell.angle_alpha   90.00
_cell.angle_beta   90.00
_cell.angle_gamma   90.00
#
_symmetry.space_group_name_H-M   'P 1'
#
loop_
_entity.id
_entity.type
_entity.pdbx_description
1 polymer ?
#
loop_
_entity_poly.entity_id
_entity_poly.type
_entity_poly.pdbx_seq_one_letter_code
_entity_poly.pdbx_strand_id
1 'polypeptide(L)'
;EQRDYEFQTEIAGTGDTRSEEGSFTIGLQHWQVFKDISEIFILVPALLGLKGNLEMTLASRLSTAANVGNMDCAKSQWKLIGGNMALIQVQATIVGALAAFAAVIMGWILDGEFNIHHANLLCASSLVTATLASLILGSVMVAVVLCSRKCNINPDNVATPIAASLGDLITLALLSAISRFLHSCIALEAFILDFAVDKYRGIAVFNPVMNGVGGNLVAVQASRLSTGLHQLGKPGQEQESSKFRGCIDTFCGSGLHARTTRVLLFMVIPGNLIFLYTIRVLQAGHTTLTLIFTSAYLFAGIIQVSVLLLTANWLVHWMWKRGKDPDNYSIPYLTALGDLLGTGFLAVSFHLLWLIGDRDADVGD
;
A
#
# COMPACT_ATOMS: atom_id res chain seq x y z
N GLU A 1 -18.43 14.60 -21.93
CA GLU A 1 -18.69 14.76 -23.38
C GLU A 1 -17.74 15.72 -24.07
N GLN A 2 -17.83 17.05 -23.89
CA GLN A 2 -16.98 17.98 -24.66
C GLN A 2 -15.48 17.90 -24.28
N ARG A 3 -15.17 17.60 -23.01
CA ARG A 3 -13.80 17.28 -22.53
C ARG A 3 -13.26 15.94 -23.05
N ASP A 4 -14.14 14.97 -23.29
CA ASP A 4 -13.75 13.67 -23.86
C ASP A 4 -13.34 13.83 -25.33
N TYR A 5 -13.97 14.76 -26.05
CA TYR A 5 -13.67 15.07 -27.45
C TYR A 5 -12.34 15.83 -27.63
N GLU A 6 -12.03 16.84 -26.79
CA GLU A 6 -10.73 17.54 -26.87
C GLU A 6 -9.55 16.60 -26.54
N PHE A 7 -9.71 15.73 -25.55
CA PHE A 7 -8.70 14.73 -25.19
C PHE A 7 -8.49 13.65 -26.27
N GLN A 8 -9.56 13.23 -26.97
CA GLN A 8 -9.46 12.34 -28.13
C GLN A 8 -8.66 12.96 -29.29
N THR A 9 -8.71 14.29 -29.44
CA THR A 9 -8.05 14.98 -30.56
C THR A 9 -6.56 15.16 -30.30
N GLU A 10 -6.14 15.33 -29.04
CA GLU A 10 -4.74 15.53 -28.66
C GLU A 10 -3.93 14.22 -28.64
N ILE A 11 -4.57 13.08 -28.34
CA ILE A 11 -3.95 11.74 -28.41
C ILE A 11 -3.82 11.24 -29.86
N ALA A 12 -4.76 11.60 -30.76
CA ALA A 12 -4.81 11.09 -32.13
C ALA A 12 -3.79 11.73 -33.11
N GLY A 13 -3.13 12.83 -32.73
CA GLY A 13 -2.39 13.69 -33.67
C GLY A 13 -0.99 13.24 -34.11
N THR A 14 -0.41 12.15 -33.60
CA THR A 14 1.04 11.86 -33.82
C THR A 14 1.41 10.38 -33.69
N GLY A 15 1.60 9.70 -34.84
CA GLY A 15 2.43 8.50 -34.98
C GLY A 15 1.85 7.15 -34.50
N ASP A 16 2.02 6.13 -35.33
CA ASP A 16 1.44 4.77 -35.27
C ASP A 16 1.59 4.02 -33.91
N THR A 17 2.61 4.33 -33.12
CA THR A 17 2.85 3.73 -31.78
C THR A 17 1.96 4.29 -30.66
N ARG A 18 1.39 5.51 -30.81
CA ARG A 18 0.41 6.06 -29.85
C ARG A 18 -0.97 5.40 -29.92
N SER A 19 -1.22 4.56 -30.93
CA SER A 19 -2.52 3.90 -31.12
C SER A 19 -2.82 2.83 -30.06
N GLU A 20 -1.81 2.07 -29.62
CA GLU A 20 -1.94 1.07 -28.55
C GLU A 20 -2.05 1.73 -27.16
N GLU A 21 -1.26 2.78 -26.91
CA GLU A 21 -1.33 3.58 -25.67
C GLU A 21 -2.67 4.33 -25.53
N GLY A 22 -3.17 4.89 -26.64
CA GLY A 22 -4.49 5.49 -26.71
C GLY A 22 -5.59 4.46 -26.44
N SER A 23 -5.51 3.28 -27.05
CA SER A 23 -6.47 2.19 -26.82
C SER A 23 -6.44 1.68 -25.38
N PHE A 24 -5.25 1.56 -24.77
CA PHE A 24 -5.10 1.17 -23.37
C PHE A 24 -5.67 2.22 -22.42
N THR A 25 -5.40 3.51 -22.67
CA THR A 25 -5.94 4.63 -21.91
C THR A 25 -7.47 4.69 -22.00
N ILE A 26 -8.04 4.44 -23.18
CA ILE A 26 -9.50 4.32 -23.38
C ILE A 26 -10.08 3.14 -22.59
N GLY A 27 -9.37 2.01 -22.50
CA GLY A 27 -9.76 0.88 -21.65
C GLY A 27 -9.76 1.21 -20.15
N LEU A 28 -8.77 1.99 -19.69
CA LEU A 28 -8.63 2.43 -18.30
C LEU A 28 -9.70 3.44 -17.87
N GLN A 29 -10.17 4.30 -18.77
CA GLN A 29 -11.26 5.27 -18.54
C GLN A 29 -12.56 4.62 -18.03
N HIS A 30 -12.77 3.34 -18.32
CA HIS A 30 -13.97 2.62 -17.90
C HIS A 30 -13.91 2.12 -16.45
N TRP A 31 -12.74 2.12 -15.81
CA TRP A 31 -12.56 1.62 -14.46
C TRP A 31 -13.09 2.61 -13.42
N GLN A 32 -13.78 2.11 -12.38
CA GLN A 32 -14.47 2.96 -11.39
C GLN A 32 -13.56 4.02 -10.76
N VAL A 33 -12.30 3.68 -10.45
CA VAL A 33 -11.35 4.64 -9.86
C VAL A 33 -11.11 5.88 -10.73
N PHE A 34 -11.17 5.76 -12.06
CA PHE A 34 -11.01 6.89 -12.98
C PHE A 34 -12.30 7.72 -13.13
N LYS A 35 -13.46 7.14 -12.79
CA LYS A 35 -14.74 7.85 -12.76
C LYS A 35 -14.93 8.60 -11.44
N ASP A 36 -14.52 7.97 -10.35
CA ASP A 36 -14.67 8.49 -8.99
C ASP A 36 -13.63 9.59 -8.72
N ILE A 37 -12.43 9.50 -9.30
CA ILE A 37 -11.33 10.47 -9.12
C ILE A 37 -10.83 10.94 -10.49
N SER A 38 -11.47 11.98 -11.01
CA SER A 38 -11.17 12.55 -12.32
C SER A 38 -9.78 13.21 -12.39
N GLU A 39 -9.22 13.57 -11.25
CA GLU A 39 -7.90 14.17 -11.08
C GLU A 39 -6.77 13.23 -11.52
N ILE A 40 -7.03 11.91 -11.60
CA ILE A 40 -6.09 10.94 -12.19
C ILE A 40 -5.82 11.27 -13.66
N PHE A 41 -6.80 11.82 -14.40
CA PHE A 41 -6.59 12.25 -15.79
C PHE A 41 -5.65 13.44 -15.93
N ILE A 42 -5.57 14.29 -14.91
CA ILE A 42 -4.63 15.42 -14.87
C ILE A 42 -3.21 14.89 -14.57
N LEU A 43 -3.13 13.85 -13.75
CA LEU A 43 -1.87 13.23 -13.33
C LEU A 43 -1.18 12.44 -14.46
N VAL A 44 -1.97 11.78 -15.33
CA VAL A 44 -1.45 10.89 -16.38
C VAL A 44 -0.48 11.60 -17.35
N PRO A 45 -0.84 12.71 -18.03
CA PRO A 45 0.07 13.40 -18.95
C PRO A 45 1.32 13.94 -18.27
N ALA A 46 1.19 14.44 -17.03
CA ALA A 46 2.30 14.96 -16.25
C ALA A 46 3.33 13.87 -15.93
N LEU A 47 2.87 12.69 -15.49
CA LEU A 47 3.75 11.56 -15.19
C LEU A 47 4.41 11.01 -16.45
N LEU A 48 3.67 10.83 -17.54
CA LEU A 48 4.23 10.33 -18.81
C LEU A 48 5.29 11.26 -19.39
N GLY A 49 4.97 12.56 -19.51
CA GLY A 49 5.88 13.54 -20.08
C GLY A 49 7.17 13.72 -19.27
N LEU A 50 7.07 13.77 -17.93
CA LEU A 50 8.25 13.92 -17.08
C LEU A 50 9.07 12.63 -16.99
N LYS A 51 8.42 11.45 -17.01
CA LYS A 51 9.12 10.16 -16.92
C LYS A 51 9.88 9.83 -18.20
N GLY A 52 9.30 10.05 -19.38
CA GLY A 52 9.98 9.79 -20.65
C GLY A 52 11.37 10.43 -20.72
N ASN A 53 11.51 11.63 -20.13
CA ASN A 53 12.77 12.35 -20.03
C ASN A 53 13.80 11.67 -19.10
N LEU A 54 13.36 11.11 -17.97
CA LEU A 54 14.25 10.43 -17.02
C LEU A 54 14.87 9.17 -17.63
N GLU A 55 14.05 8.39 -18.30
CA GLU A 55 14.43 7.08 -18.83
C GLU A 55 15.29 7.22 -20.09
N MET A 56 14.95 8.18 -20.95
CA MET A 56 15.76 8.53 -22.10
C MET A 56 17.14 9.07 -21.67
N THR A 57 17.18 9.86 -20.59
CA THR A 57 18.45 10.34 -20.02
C THR A 57 19.29 9.20 -19.45
N LEU A 58 18.68 8.24 -18.75
CA LEU A 58 19.37 7.04 -18.26
C LEU A 58 19.93 6.21 -19.42
N ALA A 59 19.11 5.93 -20.43
CA ALA A 59 19.48 5.16 -21.62
C ALA A 59 20.69 5.80 -22.33
N SER A 60 20.63 7.10 -22.60
CA SER A 60 21.71 7.85 -23.25
C SER A 60 23.01 7.83 -22.43
N ARG A 61 22.92 8.01 -21.11
CA ARG A 61 24.09 7.97 -20.22
C ARG A 61 24.76 6.61 -20.18
N LEU A 62 23.97 5.54 -20.04
CA LEU A 62 24.47 4.18 -20.03
C LEU A 62 25.04 3.77 -21.38
N SER A 63 24.38 4.16 -22.47
CA SER A 63 24.84 3.89 -23.84
C SER A 63 26.14 4.61 -24.16
N THR A 64 26.27 5.89 -23.80
CA THR A 64 27.53 6.65 -23.95
C THR A 64 28.65 5.99 -23.14
N ALA A 65 28.37 5.60 -21.89
CA ALA A 65 29.34 4.88 -21.07
C ALA A 65 29.71 3.51 -21.66
N ALA A 66 28.79 2.85 -22.37
CA ALA A 66 29.07 1.62 -23.08
C ALA A 66 29.99 1.86 -24.28
N ASN A 67 29.69 2.85 -25.12
CA ASN A 67 30.42 3.20 -26.34
C ASN A 67 31.83 3.74 -26.05
N VAL A 68 32.03 4.48 -24.95
CA VAL A 68 33.35 4.99 -24.53
C VAL A 68 34.21 3.90 -23.85
N GLY A 69 33.68 2.69 -23.61
CA GLY A 69 34.42 1.60 -22.96
C GLY A 69 34.40 1.66 -21.42
N ASN A 70 33.71 2.63 -20.82
CA ASN A 70 33.72 2.83 -19.36
C ASN A 70 33.04 1.71 -18.56
N MET A 71 32.33 0.79 -19.25
CA MET A 71 31.76 -0.44 -18.68
C MET A 71 32.52 -1.73 -19.06
N ASP A 72 33.77 -1.65 -19.56
CA ASP A 72 34.60 -2.84 -19.83
C ASP A 72 35.03 -3.57 -18.55
N CYS A 73 35.22 -2.83 -17.46
CA CYS A 73 35.55 -3.39 -16.15
C CYS A 73 34.29 -3.54 -15.29
N ALA A 74 34.04 -4.75 -14.77
CA ALA A 74 32.87 -5.07 -13.96
C ALA A 74 32.69 -4.11 -12.75
N LYS A 75 33.79 -3.73 -12.08
CA LYS A 75 33.73 -2.81 -10.93
C LYS A 75 33.28 -1.40 -11.34
N SER A 76 33.75 -0.90 -12.49
CA SER A 76 33.34 0.39 -13.05
C SER A 76 31.88 0.34 -13.53
N GLN A 77 31.51 -0.74 -14.21
CA GLN A 77 30.15 -1.00 -14.70
C GLN A 77 29.12 -0.95 -13.57
N TRP A 78 29.32 -1.72 -12.49
CA TRP A 78 28.36 -1.75 -11.38
C TRP A 78 28.28 -0.43 -10.62
N LYS A 79 29.40 0.30 -10.49
CA LYS A 79 29.40 1.64 -9.88
C LYS A 79 28.59 2.64 -10.71
N LEU A 80 28.74 2.59 -12.03
CA LEU A 80 28.03 3.48 -12.97
C LEU A 80 26.53 3.15 -13.04
N ILE A 81 26.18 1.86 -13.08
CA ILE A 81 24.79 1.40 -13.02
C ILE A 81 24.15 1.80 -11.69
N GLY A 82 24.79 1.48 -10.57
CA GLY A 82 24.25 1.80 -9.24
C GLY A 82 24.06 3.30 -9.02
N GLY A 83 25.01 4.13 -9.47
CA GLY A 83 24.91 5.58 -9.38
C GLY A 83 23.77 6.16 -10.22
N ASN A 84 23.61 5.70 -11.47
CA ASN A 84 22.52 6.16 -12.31
C ASN A 84 21.15 5.62 -11.86
N MET A 85 21.11 4.40 -11.31
CA MET A 85 19.89 3.82 -10.72
C MET A 85 19.45 4.59 -9.47
N ALA A 86 20.39 4.99 -8.61
CA ALA A 86 20.07 5.83 -7.45
C ALA A 86 19.58 7.22 -7.90
N LEU A 87 20.21 7.81 -8.91
CA LEU A 87 19.82 9.11 -9.43
C LEU A 87 18.39 9.09 -10.01
N ILE A 88 18.06 8.09 -10.84
CA ILE A 88 16.72 8.01 -11.43
C ILE A 88 15.65 7.79 -10.36
N GLN A 89 15.96 7.06 -9.29
CA GLN A 89 15.02 6.89 -8.17
C GLN A 89 14.74 8.20 -7.45
N VAL A 90 15.77 9.00 -7.18
CA VAL A 90 15.59 10.33 -6.57
C VAL A 90 14.77 11.23 -7.50
N GLN A 91 15.10 11.26 -8.79
CA GLN A 91 14.37 12.07 -9.77
C GLN A 91 12.91 11.63 -9.94
N ALA A 92 12.64 10.32 -10.01
CA ALA A 92 11.30 9.77 -10.10
C ALA A 92 10.46 10.09 -8.86
N THR A 93 11.06 10.06 -7.66
CA THR A 93 10.40 10.46 -6.41
C THR A 93 10.00 11.94 -6.46
N ILE A 94 10.91 12.82 -6.87
CA ILE A 94 10.65 14.26 -6.99
C ILE A 94 9.57 14.52 -8.03
N VAL A 95 9.67 13.89 -9.21
CA VAL A 95 8.69 14.03 -10.30
C VAL A 95 7.31 13.54 -9.84
N GLY A 96 7.22 12.37 -9.20
CA GLY A 96 5.96 11.84 -8.67
C GLY A 96 5.32 12.76 -7.63
N ALA A 97 6.12 13.35 -6.74
CA ALA A 97 5.64 14.30 -5.75
C ALA A 97 5.14 15.61 -6.40
N LEU A 98 5.89 16.17 -7.36
CA LEU A 98 5.48 17.37 -8.09
C LEU A 98 4.21 17.15 -8.92
N ALA A 99 4.11 16.00 -9.59
CA ALA A 99 2.93 15.63 -10.37
C ALA A 99 1.69 15.47 -9.47
N ALA A 100 1.84 14.83 -8.30
CA ALA A 100 0.75 14.73 -7.32
C ALA A 100 0.33 16.11 -6.80
N PHE A 101 1.28 16.94 -6.41
CA PHE A 101 1.00 18.29 -5.91
C PHE A 101 0.27 19.14 -6.96
N ALA A 102 0.72 19.10 -8.21
CA ALA A 102 0.06 19.78 -9.32
C ALA A 102 -1.36 19.24 -9.54
N ALA A 103 -1.55 17.92 -9.51
CA ALA A 103 -2.87 17.30 -9.66
C ALA A 103 -3.82 17.69 -8.52
N VAL A 104 -3.35 17.75 -7.28
CA VAL A 104 -4.14 18.17 -6.11
C VAL A 104 -4.54 19.65 -6.20
N ILE A 105 -3.62 20.54 -6.58
CA ILE A 105 -3.93 21.96 -6.78
C ILE A 105 -4.95 22.14 -7.90
N MET A 106 -4.73 21.48 -9.04
CA MET A 106 -5.64 21.57 -10.17
C MET A 106 -7.02 20.99 -9.83
N GLY A 107 -7.08 19.86 -9.12
CA GLY A 107 -8.34 19.30 -8.61
C GLY A 107 -9.08 20.29 -7.71
N TRP A 108 -8.39 20.91 -6.77
CA TRP A 108 -8.99 21.93 -5.90
C TRP A 108 -9.52 23.15 -6.68
N ILE A 109 -8.77 23.63 -7.68
CA ILE A 109 -9.19 24.75 -8.53
C ILE A 109 -10.43 24.38 -9.37
N LEU A 110 -10.49 23.15 -9.88
CA LEU A 110 -11.55 22.70 -10.79
C LEU A 110 -12.85 22.35 -10.06
N ASP A 111 -12.76 21.64 -8.93
CA ASP A 111 -13.93 21.15 -8.19
C ASP A 111 -14.42 22.14 -7.14
N GLY A 112 -13.60 23.14 -6.79
CA GLY A 112 -13.95 24.21 -5.83
C GLY A 112 -13.94 23.77 -4.36
N GLU A 113 -13.87 22.47 -4.08
CA GLU A 113 -13.74 21.89 -2.74
C GLU A 113 -12.45 21.06 -2.61
N PHE A 114 -11.85 21.07 -1.42
CA PHE A 114 -10.63 20.31 -1.15
C PHE A 114 -10.97 18.96 -0.50
N ASN A 115 -10.87 17.88 -1.28
CA ASN A 115 -11.08 16.52 -0.77
C ASN A 115 -9.76 15.87 -0.32
N ILE A 116 -9.60 15.71 1.00
CA ILE A 116 -8.41 15.12 1.62
C ILE A 116 -8.17 13.65 1.19
N HIS A 117 -9.24 12.90 0.91
CA HIS A 117 -9.14 11.50 0.48
C HIS A 117 -8.61 11.39 -0.94
N HIS A 118 -9.09 12.24 -1.86
CA HIS A 118 -8.56 12.32 -3.23
C HIS A 118 -7.09 12.76 -3.19
N ALA A 119 -6.77 13.78 -2.39
CA ALA A 119 -5.40 14.27 -2.27
C ALA A 119 -4.41 13.21 -1.76
N ASN A 120 -4.77 12.47 -0.70
CA ASN A 120 -3.94 11.39 -0.17
C ASN A 120 -3.78 10.24 -1.17
N LEU A 121 -4.86 9.87 -1.86
CA LEU A 121 -4.84 8.81 -2.86
C LEU A 121 -4.01 9.17 -4.09
N LEU A 122 -4.12 10.40 -4.60
CA LEU A 122 -3.30 10.91 -5.70
C LEU A 122 -1.81 10.99 -5.32
N CYS A 123 -1.50 11.46 -4.12
CA CYS A 123 -0.12 11.49 -3.60
C CYS A 123 0.48 10.08 -3.48
N ALA A 124 -0.23 9.16 -2.84
CA ALA A 124 0.24 7.80 -2.64
C ALA A 124 0.38 7.05 -3.98
N SER A 125 -0.63 7.12 -4.85
CA SER A 125 -0.62 6.45 -6.15
C SER A 125 0.48 7.01 -7.06
N SER A 126 0.63 8.33 -7.17
CA SER A 126 1.66 8.97 -7.99
C SER A 126 3.06 8.58 -7.53
N LEU A 127 3.35 8.68 -6.22
CA LEU A 127 4.69 8.45 -5.70
C LEU A 127 5.12 6.98 -5.83
N VAL A 128 4.24 6.05 -5.47
CA VAL A 128 4.51 4.61 -5.60
C VAL A 128 4.62 4.22 -7.07
N THR A 129 3.77 4.77 -7.94
CA THR A 129 3.84 4.52 -9.38
C THR A 129 5.15 5.01 -9.96
N ALA A 130 5.51 6.27 -9.73
CA ALA A 130 6.72 6.87 -10.31
C ALA A 130 7.96 6.08 -9.89
N THR A 131 8.08 5.75 -8.60
CA THR A 131 9.23 5.00 -8.07
C THR A 131 9.30 3.58 -8.60
N LEU A 132 8.19 2.84 -8.59
CA LEU A 132 8.14 1.46 -9.06
C LEU A 132 8.32 1.36 -10.58
N ALA A 133 7.68 2.26 -11.34
CA ALA A 133 7.80 2.30 -12.79
C ALA A 133 9.23 2.60 -13.24
N SER A 134 9.91 3.56 -12.59
CA SER A 134 11.32 3.85 -12.88
C SER A 134 12.28 2.80 -12.35
N LEU A 135 11.92 2.04 -11.30
CA LEU A 135 12.72 0.91 -10.85
C LEU A 135 12.70 -0.23 -11.87
N ILE A 136 11.50 -0.62 -12.30
CA ILE A 136 11.29 -1.71 -13.27
C ILE A 136 11.93 -1.32 -14.60
N LEU A 137 11.58 -0.16 -15.14
CA LEU A 137 12.08 0.24 -16.44
C LEU A 137 13.58 0.55 -16.41
N GLY A 138 14.09 1.21 -15.37
CA GLY A 138 15.53 1.42 -15.22
C GLY A 138 16.31 0.09 -15.21
N SER A 139 15.76 -0.95 -14.59
CA SER A 139 16.35 -2.30 -14.63
C SER A 139 16.32 -2.95 -16.02
N VAL A 140 15.20 -2.78 -16.75
CA VAL A 140 15.06 -3.22 -18.15
C VAL A 140 16.08 -2.49 -19.04
N MET A 141 16.22 -1.18 -18.88
CA MET A 141 17.17 -0.36 -19.64
C MET A 141 18.61 -0.79 -19.39
N VAL A 142 18.97 -1.03 -18.14
CA VAL A 142 20.29 -1.59 -17.80
C VAL A 142 20.50 -2.94 -18.49
N ALA A 143 19.52 -3.84 -18.44
CA ALA A 143 19.63 -5.15 -19.08
C ALA A 143 19.78 -5.04 -20.61
N VAL A 144 19.02 -4.15 -21.26
CA VAL A 144 19.08 -3.89 -22.70
C VAL A 144 20.44 -3.36 -23.10
N VAL A 145 20.98 -2.37 -22.38
CA VAL A 145 22.30 -1.79 -22.69
C VAL A 145 23.40 -2.85 -22.54
N LEU A 146 23.36 -3.66 -21.48
CA LEU A 146 24.32 -4.74 -21.26
C LEU A 146 24.21 -5.83 -22.33
N CYS A 147 22.99 -6.18 -22.76
CA CYS A 147 22.76 -7.15 -23.81
C CYS A 147 23.24 -6.64 -25.18
N SER A 148 22.90 -5.40 -25.52
CA SER A 148 23.33 -4.74 -26.76
C SER A 148 24.84 -4.74 -26.88
N ARG A 149 25.55 -4.43 -25.78
CA ARG A 149 27.01 -4.49 -25.74
C ARG A 149 27.55 -5.90 -25.98
N LYS A 150 26.98 -6.93 -25.36
CA LYS A 150 27.38 -8.33 -25.60
C LYS A 150 27.17 -8.76 -27.05
N CYS A 151 26.12 -8.24 -27.69
CA CYS A 151 25.81 -8.51 -29.09
C CYS A 151 26.59 -7.63 -30.08
N ASN A 152 27.47 -6.73 -29.62
CA ASN A 152 28.14 -5.71 -30.44
C ASN A 152 27.17 -4.82 -31.25
N ILE A 153 25.98 -4.56 -30.71
CA ILE A 153 25.00 -3.63 -31.27
C ILE A 153 25.09 -2.32 -30.50
N ASN A 154 24.99 -1.17 -31.18
CA ASN A 154 24.96 0.12 -30.50
C ASN A 154 23.73 0.21 -29.57
N PRO A 155 23.92 0.38 -28.25
CA PRO A 155 22.82 0.44 -27.30
C PRO A 155 21.82 1.57 -27.57
N ASP A 156 22.22 2.69 -28.16
CA ASP A 156 21.29 3.81 -28.48
C ASP A 156 20.16 3.39 -29.43
N ASN A 157 20.47 2.50 -30.38
CA ASN A 157 19.54 2.06 -31.43
C ASN A 157 18.45 1.12 -30.89
N VAL A 158 18.66 0.55 -29.71
CA VAL A 158 17.76 -0.44 -29.09
C VAL A 158 17.15 0.13 -27.81
N ALA A 159 17.95 0.79 -26.98
CA ALA A 159 17.53 1.30 -25.69
C ALA A 159 16.51 2.45 -25.83
N THR A 160 16.72 3.38 -26.74
CA THR A 160 15.86 4.57 -26.86
C THR A 160 14.43 4.22 -27.29
N PRO A 161 14.20 3.38 -28.32
CA PRO A 161 12.84 2.96 -28.69
C PRO A 161 12.14 2.14 -27.60
N ILE A 162 12.89 1.26 -26.90
CA ILE A 162 12.35 0.44 -25.80
C ILE A 162 11.95 1.31 -24.61
N ALA A 163 12.77 2.30 -24.26
CA ALA A 163 12.47 3.23 -23.17
C ALA A 163 11.17 4.02 -23.46
N ALA A 164 10.98 4.44 -24.72
CA ALA A 164 9.79 5.16 -25.14
C ALA A 164 8.53 4.27 -25.08
N SER A 165 8.56 3.08 -25.69
CA SER A 165 7.37 2.24 -25.83
C SER A 165 6.95 1.48 -24.56
N LEU A 166 7.91 0.93 -23.81
CA LEU A 166 7.60 0.26 -22.53
C LEU A 166 7.38 1.27 -21.41
N GLY A 167 7.93 2.48 -21.56
CA GLY A 167 7.89 3.51 -20.55
C GLY A 167 6.48 3.90 -20.16
N ASP A 168 5.67 4.20 -21.15
CA ASP A 168 4.33 4.71 -20.96
C ASP A 168 3.38 3.59 -20.54
N LEU A 169 3.48 2.42 -21.18
CA LEU A 169 2.70 1.24 -20.84
C LEU A 169 2.91 0.80 -19.38
N ILE A 170 4.16 0.68 -18.91
CA ILE A 170 4.46 0.29 -17.53
C ILE A 170 3.92 1.33 -16.55
N THR A 171 4.03 2.63 -16.86
CA THR A 171 3.55 3.70 -15.98
C THR A 171 2.04 3.67 -15.85
N LEU A 172 1.33 3.59 -16.97
CA LEU A 172 -0.13 3.56 -16.97
C LEU A 172 -0.66 2.30 -16.29
N ALA A 173 -0.08 1.14 -16.58
CA ALA A 173 -0.48 -0.11 -15.95
C ALA A 173 -0.29 -0.08 -14.43
N LEU A 174 0.86 0.42 -13.96
CA LEU A 174 1.13 0.54 -12.53
C LEU A 174 0.28 1.62 -11.88
N LEU A 175 0.12 2.79 -12.49
CA LEU A 175 -0.73 3.87 -11.97
C LEU A 175 -2.14 3.35 -11.76
N SER A 176 -2.70 2.72 -12.79
CA SER A 176 -4.05 2.19 -12.76
C SER A 176 -4.21 1.07 -11.74
N ALA A 177 -3.24 0.15 -11.67
CA ALA A 177 -3.28 -0.96 -10.72
C ALA A 177 -3.15 -0.49 -9.27
N ILE A 178 -2.22 0.44 -9.00
CA ILE A 178 -1.97 0.98 -7.66
C ILE A 178 -3.13 1.88 -7.23
N SER A 179 -3.59 2.80 -8.08
CA SER A 179 -4.75 3.64 -7.79
C SER A 179 -5.98 2.78 -7.53
N ARG A 180 -6.25 1.76 -8.35
CA ARG A 180 -7.36 0.83 -8.11
C ARG A 180 -7.20 0.06 -6.81
N PHE A 181 -6.01 -0.47 -6.53
CA PHE A 181 -5.75 -1.22 -5.31
C PHE A 181 -5.97 -0.36 -4.06
N LEU A 182 -5.36 0.83 -4.02
CA LEU A 182 -5.50 1.78 -2.92
C LEU A 182 -6.95 2.24 -2.78
N HIS A 183 -7.63 2.56 -3.89
CA HIS A 183 -9.04 2.92 -3.89
C HIS A 183 -9.91 1.78 -3.34
N SER A 184 -9.70 0.53 -3.78
CA SER A 184 -10.43 -0.63 -3.27
C SER A 184 -10.17 -0.91 -1.79
N CYS A 185 -8.95 -0.70 -1.29
CA CYS A 185 -8.64 -0.87 0.13
C CYS A 185 -9.35 0.19 0.99
N ILE A 186 -9.27 1.46 0.60
CA ILE A 186 -9.94 2.57 1.30
C ILE A 186 -11.46 2.39 1.22
N ALA A 187 -11.98 2.07 0.02
CA ALA A 187 -13.40 1.86 -0.20
C ALA A 187 -13.93 0.63 0.56
N LEU A 188 -13.17 -0.45 0.72
CA LEU A 188 -13.63 -1.63 1.44
C LEU A 188 -13.81 -1.36 2.95
N GLU A 189 -12.84 -0.68 3.58
CA GLU A 189 -12.94 -0.31 4.99
C GLU A 189 -14.08 0.69 5.24
N ALA A 190 -14.13 1.75 4.43
CA ALA A 190 -15.19 2.75 4.50
C ALA A 190 -16.56 2.12 4.22
N PHE A 191 -16.69 1.28 3.19
CA PHE A 191 -17.95 0.61 2.86
C PHE A 191 -18.43 -0.35 3.94
N ILE A 192 -17.54 -1.16 4.54
CA ILE A 192 -17.93 -2.06 5.64
C ILE A 192 -18.40 -1.23 6.84
N LEU A 193 -17.72 -0.12 7.15
CA LEU A 193 -18.10 0.76 8.24
C LEU A 193 -19.42 1.48 7.96
N ASP A 194 -19.57 2.11 6.79
CA ASP A 194 -20.76 2.85 6.39
C ASP A 194 -21.99 1.92 6.33
N PHE A 195 -21.86 0.74 5.70
CA PHE A 195 -22.93 -0.27 5.68
C PHE A 195 -23.30 -0.72 7.10
N ALA A 196 -22.30 -0.91 7.97
CA ALA A 196 -22.54 -1.34 9.33
C ALA A 196 -23.13 -0.22 10.19
N VAL A 197 -22.76 1.05 9.99
CA VAL A 197 -23.32 2.20 10.70
C VAL A 197 -24.75 2.49 10.27
N ASP A 198 -25.04 2.38 8.98
CA ASP A 198 -26.40 2.50 8.43
C ASP A 198 -27.34 1.46 9.02
N LYS A 199 -26.84 0.23 9.25
CA LYS A 199 -27.63 -0.89 9.76
C LYS A 199 -27.61 -1.01 11.29
N TYR A 200 -26.55 -0.52 11.93
CA TYR A 200 -26.25 -0.69 13.36
C TYR A 200 -25.60 0.59 13.91
N ARG A 201 -26.40 1.59 14.27
CA ARG A 201 -25.90 2.91 14.73
C ARG A 201 -24.90 2.84 15.89
N GLY A 202 -25.01 1.83 16.75
CA GLY A 202 -24.09 1.62 17.87
C GLY A 202 -22.65 1.29 17.46
N ILE A 203 -22.41 0.76 16.24
CA ILE A 203 -21.10 0.24 15.84
C ILE A 203 -20.00 1.32 15.82
N ALA A 204 -20.36 2.56 15.49
CA ALA A 204 -19.44 3.68 15.37
C ALA A 204 -18.68 3.98 16.67
N VAL A 205 -19.31 3.73 17.82
CA VAL A 205 -18.71 3.99 19.15
C VAL A 205 -17.69 2.91 19.51
N PHE A 206 -17.90 1.68 19.05
CA PHE A 206 -17.04 0.54 19.40
C PHE A 206 -15.89 0.33 18.42
N ASN A 207 -16.02 0.82 17.18
CA ASN A 207 -15.00 0.63 16.15
C ASN A 207 -13.61 1.20 16.55
N PRO A 208 -13.49 2.47 17.00
CA PRO A 208 -12.20 3.03 17.41
C PRO A 208 -11.54 2.26 18.56
N VAL A 209 -12.34 1.67 19.46
CA VAL A 209 -11.83 0.86 20.58
C VAL A 209 -11.31 -0.48 20.08
N MET A 210 -12.08 -1.20 19.28
CA MET A 210 -11.68 -2.51 18.74
C MET A 210 -10.38 -2.39 17.94
N ASN A 211 -10.34 -1.42 17.03
CA ASN A 211 -9.18 -1.15 16.17
C ASN A 211 -8.00 -0.61 16.99
N GLY A 212 -8.25 0.34 17.90
CA GLY A 212 -7.22 0.91 18.76
C GLY A 212 -6.56 -0.12 19.68
N VAL A 213 -7.33 -1.01 20.31
CA VAL A 213 -6.77 -2.09 21.14
C VAL A 213 -5.99 -3.08 20.27
N GLY A 214 -6.56 -3.52 19.15
CA GLY A 214 -5.92 -4.49 18.26
C GLY A 214 -4.61 -3.98 17.66
N GLY A 215 -4.65 -2.79 17.05
CA GLY A 215 -3.51 -2.13 16.42
C GLY A 215 -2.35 -1.85 17.39
N ASN A 216 -2.66 -1.36 18.60
CA ASN A 216 -1.62 -1.09 19.60
C ASN A 216 -0.96 -2.36 20.13
N LEU A 217 -1.73 -3.43 20.39
CA LEU A 217 -1.18 -4.70 20.87
C LEU A 217 -0.27 -5.35 19.81
N VAL A 218 -0.68 -5.35 18.55
CA VAL A 218 0.14 -5.92 17.47
C VAL A 218 1.39 -5.08 17.20
N ALA A 219 1.34 -3.75 17.32
CA ALA A 219 2.51 -2.89 17.21
C ALA A 219 3.56 -3.20 18.29
N VAL A 220 3.11 -3.40 19.54
CA VAL A 220 3.99 -3.82 20.64
C VAL A 220 4.64 -5.17 20.35
N GLN A 221 3.88 -6.13 19.82
CA GLN A 221 4.43 -7.44 19.46
C GLN A 221 5.45 -7.35 18.32
N ALA A 222 5.14 -6.59 17.27
CA ALA A 222 6.02 -6.40 16.12
C ALA A 222 7.36 -5.78 16.55
N SER A 223 7.32 -4.74 17.37
CA SER A 223 8.52 -4.09 17.91
C SER A 223 9.35 -5.03 18.79
N ARG A 224 8.71 -5.85 19.64
CA ARG A 224 9.42 -6.83 20.48
C ARG A 224 10.05 -7.96 19.66
N LEU A 225 9.37 -8.42 18.62
CA LEU A 225 9.93 -9.41 17.68
C LEU A 225 11.14 -8.82 16.94
N SER A 226 11.02 -7.60 16.43
CA SER A 226 12.13 -6.91 15.75
C SER A 226 13.33 -6.68 16.67
N THR A 227 13.09 -6.21 17.90
CA THR A 227 14.14 -6.02 18.92
C THR A 227 14.82 -7.35 19.27
N GLY A 228 14.06 -8.44 19.39
CA GLY A 228 14.61 -9.78 19.62
C GLY A 228 15.50 -10.24 18.48
N LEU A 229 15.12 -9.99 17.23
CA LEU A 229 15.93 -10.31 16.05
C LEU A 229 17.21 -9.44 15.99
N HIS A 230 17.12 -8.16 16.35
CA HIS A 230 18.28 -7.27 16.46
C HIS A 230 19.29 -7.69 17.52
N GLN A 231 18.85 -8.31 18.61
CA GLN A 231 19.75 -8.88 19.61
C GLN A 231 20.52 -10.11 19.10
N LEU A 232 19.98 -10.78 18.08
CA LEU A 232 20.54 -12.01 17.50
C LEU A 232 21.47 -11.74 16.31
N GLY A 233 21.24 -10.66 15.56
CA GLY A 233 22.09 -10.31 14.43
C GLY A 233 21.60 -9.09 13.65
N LYS A 234 22.07 -8.98 12.41
CA LYS A 234 21.66 -7.91 11.48
C LYS A 234 20.61 -8.42 10.49
N PRO A 235 19.73 -7.54 9.97
CA PRO A 235 18.77 -7.90 8.93
C PRO A 235 19.46 -8.61 7.75
N GLY A 236 18.86 -9.69 7.25
CA GLY A 236 19.37 -10.47 6.12
C GLY A 236 20.39 -11.57 6.48
N GLN A 237 20.81 -11.68 7.74
CA GLN A 237 21.58 -12.83 8.21
C GLN A 237 20.62 -13.92 8.71
N GLU A 238 20.55 -15.05 8.00
CA GLU A 238 19.73 -16.20 8.43
C GLU A 238 20.40 -16.92 9.62
N GLN A 239 19.69 -16.98 10.75
CA GLN A 239 20.03 -17.81 11.91
C GLN A 239 18.86 -18.77 12.20
N GLU A 240 19.11 -19.92 12.82
CA GLU A 240 18.04 -20.89 13.11
C GLU A 240 16.92 -20.33 14.02
N SER A 241 17.23 -19.35 14.87
CA SER A 241 16.22 -18.66 15.71
C SER A 241 15.44 -17.58 14.95
N SER A 242 15.84 -17.22 13.73
CA SER A 242 15.13 -16.22 12.90
C SER A 242 14.06 -16.84 11.98
N LYS A 243 13.72 -18.12 12.17
CA LYS A 243 12.70 -18.81 11.36
C LYS A 243 11.34 -18.76 12.05
N PHE A 244 10.32 -18.36 11.30
CA PHE A 244 8.92 -18.52 11.71
C PHE A 244 8.59 -20.01 11.90
N ARG A 245 8.13 -20.39 13.10
CA ARG A 245 7.82 -21.78 13.47
C ARG A 245 6.33 -22.12 13.47
N GLY A 246 5.49 -21.27 12.88
CA GLY A 246 4.06 -21.54 12.71
C GLY A 246 3.17 -21.10 13.88
N CYS A 247 1.88 -21.40 13.76
CA CYS A 247 0.83 -20.96 14.70
C CYS A 247 0.99 -21.58 16.10
N ILE A 248 1.30 -22.88 16.18
CA ILE A 248 1.45 -23.59 17.47
C ILE A 248 2.62 -23.03 18.28
N ASP A 249 3.75 -22.72 17.62
CA ASP A 249 4.89 -22.11 18.31
C ASP A 249 4.58 -20.66 18.75
N THR A 250 3.80 -19.93 17.94
CA THR A 250 3.40 -18.54 18.23
C THR A 250 2.56 -18.44 19.51
N PHE A 251 1.57 -19.31 19.68
CA PHE A 251 0.64 -19.25 20.84
C PHE A 251 1.03 -20.18 21.98
N CYS A 252 1.52 -21.38 21.67
CA CYS A 252 1.80 -22.45 22.64
C CYS A 252 3.29 -22.71 22.86
N GLY A 253 4.18 -21.96 22.21
CA GLY A 253 5.63 -22.11 22.39
C GLY A 253 6.11 -21.71 23.79
N SER A 254 7.24 -22.28 24.21
CA SER A 254 7.89 -21.96 25.49
C SER A 254 8.79 -20.70 25.42
N GLY A 255 9.04 -20.18 24.22
CA GLY A 255 9.92 -19.02 24.00
C GLY A 255 9.39 -17.68 24.53
N LEU A 256 10.28 -16.70 24.66
CA LEU A 256 9.98 -15.34 25.14
C LEU A 256 8.91 -14.63 24.30
N HIS A 257 8.97 -14.79 22.97
CA HIS A 257 8.01 -14.20 22.03
C HIS A 257 6.63 -14.87 22.12
N ALA A 258 6.57 -16.17 22.36
CA ALA A 258 5.32 -16.89 22.60
C ALA A 258 4.69 -16.50 23.95
N ARG A 259 5.52 -16.30 24.99
CA ARG A 259 5.05 -15.74 26.27
C ARG A 259 4.48 -14.34 26.12
N THR A 260 5.17 -13.48 25.36
CA THR A 260 4.68 -12.12 25.06
C THR A 260 3.35 -12.17 24.31
N THR A 261 3.24 -13.00 23.28
CA THR A 261 2.00 -13.22 22.50
C THR A 261 0.84 -13.59 23.42
N ARG A 262 1.04 -14.56 24.34
CA ARG A 262 0.01 -14.95 25.31
C ARG A 262 -0.38 -13.82 26.24
N VAL A 263 0.59 -13.07 26.78
CA VAL A 263 0.31 -11.93 27.65
C VAL A 263 -0.52 -10.86 26.93
N LEU A 264 -0.17 -10.54 25.68
CA LEU A 264 -0.91 -9.57 24.87
C LEU A 264 -2.33 -10.08 24.55
N LEU A 265 -2.48 -11.37 24.25
CA LEU A 265 -3.80 -11.98 24.03
C LEU A 265 -4.66 -11.97 25.30
N PHE A 266 -4.09 -12.25 26.48
CA PHE A 266 -4.79 -12.14 27.75
C PHE A 266 -5.19 -10.70 28.07
N MET A 267 -4.41 -9.71 27.65
CA MET A 267 -4.67 -8.29 27.88
C MET A 267 -5.85 -7.75 27.04
N VAL A 268 -6.26 -8.46 25.98
CA VAL A 268 -7.44 -8.11 25.15
C VAL A 268 -8.70 -8.02 26.00
N ILE A 269 -8.91 -8.97 26.92
CA ILE A 269 -10.11 -9.04 27.76
C ILE A 269 -10.21 -7.83 28.71
N PRO A 270 -9.27 -7.59 29.63
CA PRO A 270 -9.34 -6.45 30.54
C PRO A 270 -9.28 -5.11 29.79
N GLY A 271 -8.50 -5.01 28.71
CA GLY A 271 -8.41 -3.80 27.91
C GLY A 271 -9.77 -3.40 27.31
N ASN A 272 -10.43 -4.34 26.62
CA ASN A 272 -11.73 -4.10 26.03
C ASN A 272 -12.83 -3.86 27.09
N LEU A 273 -12.80 -4.58 28.22
CA LEU A 273 -13.78 -4.37 29.30
C LEU A 273 -13.68 -2.95 29.92
N ILE A 274 -12.47 -2.41 30.09
CA ILE A 274 -12.27 -1.04 30.58
C ILE A 274 -12.90 -0.03 29.62
N PHE A 275 -12.66 -0.19 28.32
CA PHE A 275 -13.22 0.72 27.31
C PHE A 275 -14.74 0.59 27.18
N LEU A 276 -15.30 -0.63 27.23
CA LEU A 276 -16.75 -0.82 27.27
C LEU A 276 -17.38 -0.18 28.51
N TYR A 277 -16.77 -0.35 29.68
CA TYR A 277 -17.22 0.32 30.90
C TYR A 277 -17.17 1.85 30.76
N THR A 278 -16.13 2.38 30.10
CA THR A 278 -15.96 3.82 29.87
C THR A 278 -17.04 4.36 28.95
N ILE A 279 -17.34 3.66 27.84
CA ILE A 279 -18.44 4.00 26.92
C ILE A 279 -19.77 4.06 27.67
N ARG A 280 -20.04 3.09 28.56
CA ARG A 280 -21.25 3.07 29.40
C ARG A 280 -21.35 4.28 30.32
N VAL A 281 -20.26 4.67 30.98
CA VAL A 281 -20.23 5.81 31.91
C VAL A 281 -20.38 7.14 31.18
N LEU A 282 -19.79 7.25 29.99
CA LEU A 282 -19.84 8.47 29.17
C LEU A 282 -21.18 8.65 28.42
N GLN A 283 -22.12 7.70 28.52
CA GLN A 283 -23.37 7.68 27.74
C GLN A 283 -23.11 7.87 26.23
N ALA A 284 -21.98 7.36 25.73
CA ALA A 284 -21.64 7.41 24.32
C ALA A 284 -22.40 6.28 23.60
N GLY A 285 -23.49 6.61 22.92
CA GLY A 285 -24.39 5.65 22.25
C GLY A 285 -25.54 5.17 23.15
N HIS A 286 -26.64 4.73 22.54
CA HIS A 286 -27.83 4.21 23.24
C HIS A 286 -27.79 2.68 23.42
N THR A 287 -26.72 2.01 22.97
CA THR A 287 -26.48 0.57 23.14
C THR A 287 -26.32 0.21 24.61
N THR A 288 -27.26 -0.58 25.11
CA THR A 288 -27.15 -1.26 26.39
C THR A 288 -26.14 -2.41 26.27
N LEU A 289 -25.14 -2.40 27.16
CA LEU A 289 -24.14 -3.46 27.22
C LEU A 289 -24.74 -4.73 27.82
N THR A 290 -25.41 -5.52 26.99
CA THR A 290 -25.89 -6.85 27.40
C THR A 290 -24.71 -7.81 27.60
N LEU A 291 -24.93 -8.85 28.39
CA LEU A 291 -23.94 -9.91 28.56
C LEU A 291 -23.63 -10.61 27.22
N ILE A 292 -24.65 -10.75 26.37
CA ILE A 292 -24.56 -11.38 25.05
C ILE A 292 -23.70 -10.51 24.13
N PHE A 293 -24.00 -9.21 24.01
CA PHE A 293 -23.20 -8.25 23.26
C PHE A 293 -21.74 -8.24 23.72
N THR A 294 -21.53 -8.13 25.05
CA THR A 294 -20.19 -8.08 25.62
C THR A 294 -19.40 -9.35 25.31
N SER A 295 -20.04 -10.52 25.36
CA SER A 295 -19.40 -11.79 25.02
C SER A 295 -19.04 -11.90 23.53
N ALA A 296 -19.93 -11.47 22.64
CA ALA A 296 -19.70 -11.47 21.19
C ALA A 296 -18.58 -10.47 20.80
N TYR A 297 -18.60 -9.27 21.38
CA TYR A 297 -17.58 -8.25 21.20
C TYR A 297 -16.20 -8.74 21.66
N LEU A 298 -16.11 -9.31 22.85
CA LEU A 298 -14.84 -9.87 23.36
C LEU A 298 -14.34 -11.03 22.49
N PHE A 299 -15.24 -11.87 22.00
CA PHE A 299 -14.88 -12.97 21.10
C PHE A 299 -14.31 -12.44 19.78
N ALA A 300 -14.93 -11.44 19.18
CA ALA A 300 -14.43 -10.78 17.97
C ALA A 300 -13.04 -10.15 18.20
N GLY A 301 -12.83 -9.45 19.31
CA GLY A 301 -11.53 -8.86 19.66
C GLY A 301 -10.43 -9.91 19.87
N ILE A 302 -10.76 -11.05 20.50
CA ILE A 302 -9.81 -12.17 20.66
C ILE A 302 -9.42 -12.75 19.30
N ILE A 303 -10.39 -12.96 18.39
CA ILE A 303 -10.11 -13.45 17.03
C ILE A 303 -9.24 -12.46 16.26
N GLN A 304 -9.63 -11.18 16.24
CA GLN A 304 -8.88 -10.10 15.58
C GLN A 304 -7.42 -10.09 16.04
N VAL A 305 -7.18 -9.99 17.35
CA VAL A 305 -5.82 -9.92 17.90
C VAL A 305 -5.04 -11.20 17.67
N SER A 306 -5.69 -12.37 17.69
CA SER A 306 -5.03 -13.64 17.36
C SER A 306 -4.53 -13.64 15.92
N VAL A 307 -5.36 -13.24 14.95
CA VAL A 307 -4.95 -13.14 13.54
C VAL A 307 -3.81 -12.14 13.37
N LEU A 308 -3.89 -10.99 14.04
CA LEU A 308 -2.86 -9.96 14.00
C LEU A 308 -1.52 -10.41 14.58
N LEU A 309 -1.51 -11.06 15.74
CA LEU A 309 -0.27 -11.54 16.37
C LEU A 309 0.40 -12.64 15.53
N LEU A 310 -0.38 -13.52 14.91
CA LEU A 310 0.14 -14.52 13.98
C LEU A 310 0.76 -13.86 12.74
N THR A 311 0.05 -12.89 12.18
CA THR A 311 0.51 -12.14 11.00
C THR A 311 1.76 -11.34 11.31
N ALA A 312 1.84 -10.69 12.48
CA ALA A 312 3.03 -9.97 12.93
C ALA A 312 4.24 -10.91 13.04
N ASN A 313 4.05 -12.09 13.62
CA ASN A 313 5.12 -13.07 13.74
C ASN A 313 5.63 -13.53 12.37
N TRP A 314 4.74 -13.80 11.42
CA TRP A 314 5.13 -14.15 10.05
C TRP A 314 5.81 -12.98 9.32
N LEU A 315 5.21 -11.79 9.36
CA LEU A 315 5.63 -10.62 8.60
C LEU A 315 7.00 -10.11 9.05
N VAL A 316 7.24 -10.03 10.36
CA VAL A 316 8.52 -9.55 10.93
C VAL A 316 9.67 -10.47 10.51
N HIS A 317 9.51 -11.79 10.63
CA HIS A 317 10.53 -12.75 10.21
C HIS A 317 10.73 -12.74 8.68
N TRP A 318 9.65 -12.57 7.91
CA TRP A 318 9.73 -12.44 6.45
C TRP A 318 10.49 -11.18 6.03
N MET A 319 10.23 -10.03 6.66
CA MET A 319 10.95 -8.78 6.41
C MET A 319 12.43 -8.91 6.79
N TRP A 320 12.70 -9.52 7.95
CA TRP A 320 14.06 -9.79 8.42
C TRP A 320 14.87 -10.63 7.43
N LYS A 321 14.26 -11.70 6.90
CA LYS A 321 14.88 -12.56 5.87
C LYS A 321 15.18 -11.79 4.58
N ARG A 322 14.43 -10.74 4.27
CA ARG A 322 14.67 -9.86 3.11
C ARG A 322 15.64 -8.71 3.38
N GLY A 323 16.30 -8.69 4.55
CA GLY A 323 17.23 -7.62 4.91
C GLY A 323 16.55 -6.27 5.18
N LYS A 324 15.24 -6.27 5.40
CA LYS A 324 14.47 -5.07 5.75
C LYS A 324 14.25 -5.05 7.25
N ASP A 325 14.54 -3.91 7.87
CA ASP A 325 14.29 -3.69 9.29
C ASP A 325 12.77 -3.67 9.56
N PRO A 326 12.23 -4.66 10.29
CA PRO A 326 10.80 -4.74 10.56
C PRO A 326 10.27 -3.56 11.38
N ASP A 327 11.09 -2.89 12.21
CA ASP A 327 10.65 -1.73 13.00
C ASP A 327 10.24 -0.55 12.10
N ASN A 328 10.84 -0.43 10.92
CA ASN A 328 10.56 0.67 9.99
C ASN A 328 9.35 0.43 9.09
N TYR A 329 8.90 -0.82 8.93
CA TYR A 329 7.93 -1.17 7.90
C TYR A 329 6.74 -1.99 8.39
N SER A 330 6.87 -2.81 9.44
CA SER A 330 5.84 -3.79 9.77
C SER A 330 4.60 -3.20 10.44
N ILE A 331 4.77 -2.19 11.30
CA ILE A 331 3.69 -1.61 12.11
C ILE A 331 2.57 -1.03 11.23
N PRO A 332 2.83 -0.19 10.20
CA PRO A 332 1.76 0.35 9.36
C PRO A 332 0.89 -0.72 8.69
N TYR A 333 1.49 -1.81 8.18
CA TYR A 333 0.72 -2.90 7.57
C TYR A 333 -0.13 -3.66 8.58
N LEU A 334 0.41 -3.88 9.79
CA LEU A 334 -0.28 -4.61 10.85
C LEU A 334 -1.43 -3.80 11.45
N THR A 335 -1.26 -2.48 11.59
CA THR A 335 -2.33 -1.58 12.04
C THR A 335 -3.44 -1.50 11.00
N ALA A 336 -3.12 -1.29 9.72
CA ALA A 336 -4.14 -1.25 8.66
C ALA A 336 -4.90 -2.58 8.52
N LEU A 337 -4.21 -3.71 8.65
CA LEU A 337 -4.87 -5.01 8.72
C LEU A 337 -5.77 -5.14 9.96
N GLY A 338 -5.34 -4.56 11.08
CA GLY A 338 -6.10 -4.51 12.33
C GLY A 338 -7.38 -3.72 12.20
N ASP A 339 -7.35 -2.59 11.50
CA ASP A 339 -8.52 -1.74 11.26
C ASP A 339 -9.56 -2.44 10.39
N LEU A 340 -9.11 -3.09 9.31
CA LEU A 340 -9.98 -3.88 8.43
C LEU A 340 -10.62 -5.07 9.17
N LEU A 341 -9.81 -5.85 9.88
CA LEU A 341 -10.30 -7.04 10.60
C LEU A 341 -11.20 -6.66 11.78
N GLY A 342 -10.84 -5.61 12.53
CA GLY A 342 -11.62 -5.15 13.67
C GLY A 342 -12.98 -4.63 13.24
N THR A 343 -13.03 -3.78 12.22
CA THR A 343 -14.29 -3.28 11.64
C THR A 343 -15.14 -4.44 11.09
N GLY A 344 -14.54 -5.36 10.34
CA GLY A 344 -15.25 -6.51 9.76
C GLY A 344 -15.82 -7.48 10.81
N PHE A 345 -15.03 -7.90 11.80
CA PHE A 345 -15.51 -8.82 12.85
C PHE A 345 -16.52 -8.16 13.78
N LEU A 346 -16.37 -6.85 14.03
CA LEU A 346 -17.36 -6.09 14.78
C LEU A 346 -18.70 -6.05 14.03
N ALA A 347 -18.69 -5.77 12.71
CA ALA A 347 -19.90 -5.78 11.88
C ALA A 347 -20.58 -7.16 11.88
N VAL A 348 -19.82 -8.25 11.78
CA VAL A 348 -20.35 -9.62 11.90
C VAL A 348 -20.97 -9.86 13.28
N SER A 349 -20.36 -9.36 14.35
CA SER A 349 -20.88 -9.51 15.71
C SER A 349 -22.23 -8.82 15.88
N PHE A 350 -22.36 -7.58 15.40
CA PHE A 350 -23.64 -6.87 15.38
C PHE A 350 -24.69 -7.58 14.54
N HIS A 351 -24.30 -8.12 13.38
CA HIS A 351 -25.21 -8.88 12.54
C HIS A 351 -25.72 -10.16 13.20
N LEU A 352 -24.85 -10.90 13.91
CA LEU A 352 -25.24 -12.09 14.65
C LEU A 352 -26.18 -11.77 15.82
N LEU A 353 -25.94 -10.67 16.53
CA LEU A 353 -26.82 -10.23 17.62
C LEU A 353 -28.22 -9.84 17.12
N TRP A 354 -28.27 -9.17 15.96
CA TRP A 354 -29.54 -8.88 15.28
C TRP A 354 -30.31 -10.17 14.93
N LEU A 355 -29.63 -11.20 14.42
CA LEU A 355 -30.25 -12.51 14.12
C LEU A 355 -30.75 -13.24 15.37
N ILE A 356 -30.06 -13.10 16.50
CA ILE A 356 -30.42 -13.72 17.78
C ILE A 356 -31.59 -12.98 18.45
N GLY A 357 -31.93 -11.77 17.99
CA GLY A 357 -33.08 -11.01 18.47
C GLY A 357 -32.79 -10.21 19.74
N ASP A 358 -31.51 -9.90 20.02
CA ASP A 358 -31.12 -8.91 21.05
C ASP A 358 -31.48 -7.51 20.52
N ARG A 359 -32.77 -7.16 20.59
CA ARG A 359 -33.37 -5.93 20.05
C ARG A 359 -33.19 -4.74 21.00
N ASP A 360 -31.99 -4.54 21.50
CA ASP A 360 -31.66 -3.24 22.06
C ASP A 360 -31.59 -2.23 20.92
N ALA A 361 -32.17 -1.04 21.13
CA ALA A 361 -32.57 -0.06 20.11
C ALA A 361 -31.47 0.46 19.15
N ASP A 362 -30.24 -0.03 19.28
CA ASP A 362 -29.07 0.29 18.45
C ASP A 362 -28.45 -0.93 17.73
N VAL A 363 -28.96 -2.14 17.96
CA VAL A 363 -28.61 -3.39 17.24
C VAL A 363 -29.50 -3.57 15.99
N GLY A 364 -30.25 -2.53 15.63
CA GLY A 364 -31.01 -2.40 14.40
C GLY A 364 -32.46 -2.00 14.64
N ASP A 365 -32.84 -0.87 14.07
CA ASP A 365 -34.18 -0.51 13.60
C ASP A 365 -34.07 -0.05 12.15
#